data_AF-A0A3Q4GCR6-F1
#
_entry.id   AF-A0A3Q4GCR6-F1
#
_cell.length_a   1.000
_cell.length_b   1.000
_cell.length_c   1.000
_cell.angle_alpha   90.00
_cell.angle_beta   90.00
_cell.angle_gamma   90.00
#
_symmetry.space_group_name_H-M   'P 1'
#
loop_
_entity.id
_entity.type
_entity.pdbx_description
1 polymer ?
#
loop_
_entity_poly.entity_id
_entity_poly.type
_entity_poly.pdbx_seq_one_letter_code
_entity_poly.pdbx_strand_id
1 'polypeptide(L)'
;MASLLGERLFEISGQGPPPQKDFFQLVITKNEVILTSWRISLRLECRGLPPNQQKISHQDFQNDKTLQYEVGAVFGQRILDYTAALCQGKFDYLERLPDDIMLRIMYCLELKDMALLAQTSRRFKTVRTTVAAMIGQSCHTRKENINTYMYICLESSRQS
;
A
#
# COMPACT_ATOMS: atom_id res chain seq x y z
N MET A 1 -18.20 10.30 -2.70
CA MET A 1 -17.33 9.11 -2.91
C MET A 1 -16.12 9.07 -1.96
N ALA A 2 -16.16 9.73 -0.79
CA ALA A 2 -15.02 9.89 0.13
C ALA A 2 -14.98 8.91 1.33
N SER A 3 -15.90 7.93 1.37
CA SER A 3 -16.08 7.01 2.50
C SER A 3 -15.07 5.84 2.51
N LEU A 4 -14.40 5.56 1.38
CA LEU A 4 -13.42 4.47 1.27
C LEU A 4 -12.03 4.84 1.81
N LEU A 5 -11.73 6.13 1.92
CA LEU A 5 -10.45 6.58 2.43
C LEU A 5 -10.50 6.57 3.96
N GLY A 6 -9.61 5.80 4.60
CA GLY A 6 -9.35 5.92 6.04
C GLY A 6 -8.84 7.32 6.40
N GLU A 7 -8.84 7.65 7.70
CA GLU A 7 -8.32 8.93 8.19
C GLU A 7 -6.83 9.12 7.84
N ARG A 8 -6.05 8.05 7.97
CA ARG A 8 -4.66 7.97 7.54
C ARG A 8 -4.57 7.35 6.14
N LEU A 9 -3.93 8.07 5.25
CA LEU A 9 -3.71 7.63 3.88
C LEU A 9 -2.39 6.87 3.77
N PHE A 10 -1.31 7.38 4.33
CA PHE A 10 0.00 6.75 4.18
C PHE A 10 0.81 6.93 5.45
N GLU A 11 1.63 5.94 5.76
CA GLU A 11 2.48 5.92 6.94
C GLU A 11 3.76 5.18 6.61
N ILE A 12 4.90 5.82 6.87
CA ILE A 12 6.23 5.24 6.71
C ILE A 12 7.15 5.75 7.82
N SER A 13 8.03 4.89 8.29
CA SER A 13 9.07 5.22 9.25
C SER A 13 10.45 4.92 8.68
N GLY A 14 11.44 5.73 9.03
CA GLY A 14 12.78 5.64 8.49
C GLY A 14 13.82 6.29 9.39
N GLN A 15 15.08 6.01 9.11
CA GLN A 15 16.21 6.64 9.77
C GLN A 15 16.82 7.67 8.83
N GLY A 16 17.11 8.85 9.37
CA GLY A 16 17.75 9.92 8.61
C GLY A 16 19.17 9.54 8.17
N PRO A 17 19.70 10.24 7.15
CA PRO A 17 21.04 10.00 6.66
C PRO A 17 22.10 10.26 7.76
N PRO A 18 23.27 9.63 7.67
CA PRO A 18 24.43 10.00 8.49
C PRO A 18 24.70 11.51 8.37
N PRO A 19 25.08 12.22 9.45
CA PRO A 19 25.67 11.68 10.68
C PRO A 19 24.69 11.52 11.87
N GLN A 20 23.56 12.22 11.89
CA GLN A 20 22.67 12.24 13.08
C GLN A 20 21.88 10.95 13.27
N LYS A 21 21.49 10.26 12.17
CA LYS A 21 20.77 8.98 12.25
C LYS A 21 19.51 9.05 13.13
N ASP A 22 18.87 10.22 13.16
CA ASP A 22 17.61 10.45 13.89
C ASP A 22 16.48 9.61 13.26
N PHE A 23 15.44 9.32 14.04
CA PHE A 23 14.31 8.53 13.57
C PHE A 23 13.18 9.45 13.13
N PHE A 24 12.54 9.11 12.01
CA PHE A 24 11.48 9.89 11.40
C PHE A 24 10.27 9.01 11.09
N GLN A 25 9.09 9.57 11.27
CA GLN A 25 7.82 8.99 10.88
C GLN A 25 7.04 10.01 10.08
N LEU A 26 6.69 9.64 8.85
CA LEU A 26 5.83 10.43 7.97
C LEU A 26 4.44 9.80 7.96
N VAL A 27 3.43 10.60 8.32
CA VAL A 27 2.02 10.21 8.28
C VAL A 27 1.27 11.22 7.43
N ILE A 28 0.58 10.75 6.39
CA ILE A 28 -0.25 11.56 5.51
C ILE A 28 -1.70 11.24 5.84
N THR A 29 -2.46 12.25 6.26
CA THR A 29 -3.91 12.16 6.47
C THR A 29 -4.65 12.73 5.27
N LYS A 30 -5.99 12.72 5.32
CA LYS A 30 -6.82 13.30 4.27
C LYS A 30 -6.55 14.78 3.99
N ASN A 31 -6.14 15.53 5.00
CA ASN A 31 -6.04 16.99 4.92
C ASN A 31 -4.64 17.52 5.24
N GLU A 32 -3.82 16.72 5.94
CA GLU A 32 -2.59 17.16 6.55
C GLU A 32 -1.45 16.18 6.29
N VAL A 33 -0.23 16.71 6.32
CA VAL A 33 1.01 15.96 6.34
C VAL A 33 1.65 16.15 7.71
N ILE A 34 1.97 15.04 8.37
CA ILE A 34 2.56 15.01 9.70
C ILE A 34 3.93 14.37 9.58
N LEU A 35 4.99 15.14 9.87
CA LEU A 35 6.33 14.61 10.04
C LEU A 35 6.69 14.65 11.52
N THR A 36 6.97 13.49 12.09
CA THR A 36 7.41 13.36 13.48
C THR A 36 8.86 12.89 13.50
N SER A 37 9.72 13.59 14.24
CA SER A 37 11.14 13.26 14.36
C SER A 37 11.53 13.06 15.81
N TRP A 38 12.35 12.03 16.04
CA TRP A 38 12.93 11.68 17.33
C TRP A 38 14.44 11.81 17.23
N ARG A 39 14.97 12.70 18.04
CA ARG A 39 16.42 12.87 18.15
C ARG A 39 17.01 11.70 18.93
N ILE A 40 17.87 10.90 18.29
CA ILE A 40 18.54 9.77 18.94
C ILE A 40 19.89 10.26 19.47
N SER A 41 20.01 10.29 20.80
CA SER A 41 21.16 10.88 21.49
C SER A 41 21.55 10.03 22.70
N LEU A 42 22.85 9.80 22.88
CA LEU A 42 23.39 9.15 24.08
C LEU A 42 23.52 10.12 25.26
N ARG A 43 23.33 11.42 25.02
CA ARG A 43 23.43 12.45 26.06
C ARG A 43 22.20 12.37 26.98
N LEU A 44 22.45 12.35 28.29
CA LEU A 44 21.40 12.21 29.30
C LEU A 44 20.36 13.34 29.21
N GLU A 45 20.80 14.55 28.84
CA GLU A 45 19.97 15.75 28.64
C GLU A 45 18.93 15.61 27.52
N CYS A 46 19.18 14.73 26.55
CA CYS A 46 18.26 14.48 25.44
C CYS A 46 17.34 13.29 25.71
N ARG A 47 17.56 12.54 26.79
CA ARG A 47 16.77 11.36 27.13
C ARG A 47 15.38 11.79 27.59
N GLY A 48 14.35 11.36 26.86
CA GLY A 48 12.95 11.66 27.22
C GLY A 48 12.44 13.00 26.70
N LEU A 49 13.19 13.69 25.81
CA LEU A 49 12.63 14.81 25.07
C LEU A 49 11.44 14.35 24.21
N PRO A 50 10.36 15.14 24.16
CA PRO A 50 9.24 14.83 23.28
C PRO A 50 9.70 14.89 21.82
N PRO A 51 9.09 14.08 20.94
CA PRO A 51 9.35 14.19 19.51
C PRO A 51 8.98 15.58 19.00
N ASN A 52 9.74 16.04 18.01
CA ASN A 52 9.34 17.20 17.25
C ASN A 52 8.29 16.76 16.23
N GLN A 53 7.15 17.44 16.19
CA GLN A 53 6.07 17.12 15.26
C GLN A 53 5.70 18.36 14.46
N GLN A 54 5.85 18.25 13.15
CA GLN A 54 5.41 19.25 12.20
C GLN A 54 4.14 18.74 11.53
N LYS A 55 3.06 19.49 11.69
CA LYS A 55 1.75 19.20 11.10
C LYS A 55 1.38 20.37 10.21
N ILE A 56 1.25 20.10 8.91
CA ILE A 56 0.94 21.14 7.93
C ILE A 56 -0.15 20.68 6.98
N SER A 57 -0.85 21.64 6.37
CA SER A 57 -1.86 21.33 5.37
C SER A 57 -1.23 20.82 4.07
N HIS A 58 -2.02 20.17 3.22
CA HIS A 58 -1.56 19.76 1.88
C HIS A 58 -1.15 20.94 0.99
N GLN A 59 -1.77 22.11 1.18
CA GLN A 59 -1.42 23.32 0.43
C GLN A 59 -0.09 23.90 0.91
N ASP A 60 0.13 23.94 2.22
CA ASP A 60 1.38 24.42 2.80
C ASP A 60 2.55 23.49 2.45
N PHE A 61 2.31 22.18 2.43
CA PHE A 61 3.31 21.19 2.03
C PHE A 61 3.83 21.43 0.62
N GLN A 62 2.98 21.87 -0.32
CA GLN A 62 3.41 22.17 -1.69
C GLN A 62 4.37 23.37 -1.76
N ASN A 63 4.24 24.32 -0.82
CA ASN A 63 5.06 25.53 -0.77
C ASN A 63 6.32 25.36 0.09
N ASP A 64 6.32 24.43 1.05
CA ASP A 64 7.44 24.18 1.95
C ASP A 64 8.52 23.29 1.31
N LYS A 65 9.47 23.94 0.65
CA LYS A 65 10.64 23.26 0.06
C LYS A 65 11.56 22.62 1.10
N THR A 66 11.58 23.12 2.33
CA THR A 66 12.47 22.61 3.38
C THR A 66 11.97 21.25 3.87
N LEU A 67 10.66 21.14 4.11
CA LEU A 67 10.04 19.88 4.50
C LEU A 67 10.06 18.84 3.37
N GLN A 68 9.82 19.27 2.13
CA GLN A 68 9.95 18.38 0.96
C GLN A 68 11.37 17.83 0.83
N TYR A 69 12.38 18.67 1.04
CA TYR A 69 13.78 18.24 1.04
C TYR A 69 14.04 17.20 2.14
N GLU A 70 13.56 17.43 3.36
CA GLU A 70 13.72 16.50 4.48
C GLU A 70 13.06 15.14 4.20
N VAL A 71 11.82 15.14 3.72
CA VAL A 71 11.11 13.92 3.33
C VAL A 71 11.86 13.17 2.22
N GLY A 72 12.33 13.89 1.19
CA GLY A 72 13.09 13.32 0.09
C GLY A 72 14.47 12.79 0.51
N ALA A 73 15.12 13.42 1.49
CA ALA A 73 16.42 13.00 2.02
C ALA A 73 16.30 11.75 2.91
N VAL A 74 15.24 11.65 3.71
CA VAL A 74 15.03 10.53 4.65
C VAL A 74 14.39 9.31 3.97
N PHE A 75 13.33 9.53 3.18
CA PHE A 75 12.53 8.44 2.60
C PHE A 75 12.80 8.21 1.11
N GLY A 76 13.55 9.11 0.47
CA GLY A 76 13.87 9.04 -0.95
C GLY A 76 12.85 9.75 -1.84
N GLN A 77 13.29 10.05 -3.07
CA GLN A 77 12.52 10.82 -4.06
C GLN A 77 11.17 10.17 -4.42
N ARG A 78 11.11 8.84 -4.50
CA ARG A 78 9.87 8.12 -4.82
C ARG A 78 8.76 8.38 -3.80
N ILE A 79 9.12 8.48 -2.51
CA ILE A 79 8.17 8.73 -1.44
C ILE A 79 7.76 10.21 -1.43
N LEU A 80 8.69 11.12 -1.75
CA LEU A 80 8.37 12.53 -1.92
C LEU A 80 7.36 12.74 -3.05
N ASP A 81 7.60 12.16 -4.23
CA ASP A 81 6.70 12.22 -5.38
C ASP A 81 5.32 11.64 -5.05
N TYR A 82 5.31 10.51 -4.33
CA TYR A 82 4.07 9.89 -3.86
C TYR A 82 3.30 10.81 -2.89
N THR A 83 4.01 11.41 -1.94
CA THR A 83 3.44 12.36 -0.97
C THR A 83 2.85 13.59 -1.68
N ALA A 84 3.55 14.13 -2.67
CA ALA A 84 3.08 15.24 -3.49
C ALA A 84 1.84 14.87 -4.30
N ALA A 85 1.79 13.66 -4.87
CA ALA A 85 0.61 13.16 -5.59
C ALA A 85 -0.61 13.03 -4.65
N LEU A 86 -0.41 12.53 -3.43
CA LEU A 86 -1.46 12.47 -2.41
C LEU A 86 -1.96 13.87 -2.02
N CYS A 87 -1.06 14.85 -1.87
CA CYS A 87 -1.42 16.24 -1.58
C CYS A 87 -2.18 16.93 -2.74
N GLN A 88 -2.05 16.43 -3.96
CA GLN A 88 -2.82 16.88 -5.14
C GLN A 88 -4.18 16.16 -5.28
N GLY A 89 -4.52 15.25 -4.36
CA GLY A 89 -5.75 14.47 -4.41
C GLY A 89 -5.69 13.24 -5.32
N LYS A 90 -4.50 12.82 -5.77
CA LYS A 90 -4.32 11.59 -6.56
C LYS A 90 -4.16 10.42 -5.60
N PHE A 91 -5.23 9.65 -5.40
CA PHE A 91 -5.26 8.51 -4.48
C PHE A 91 -5.35 7.18 -5.22
N ASP A 92 -4.60 6.18 -4.76
CA ASP A 92 -4.73 4.79 -5.23
C ASP A 92 -5.94 4.12 -4.58
N TYR A 93 -7.13 4.37 -5.12
CA TYR A 93 -8.37 3.81 -4.57
C TYR A 93 -8.36 2.27 -4.58
N LEU A 94 -7.78 1.65 -5.63
CA LEU A 94 -7.73 0.19 -5.78
C LEU A 94 -6.96 -0.50 -4.64
N GLU A 95 -5.86 0.09 -4.19
CA GLU A 95 -5.08 -0.47 -3.09
C GLU A 95 -5.74 -0.25 -1.72
N ARG A 96 -6.77 0.58 -1.64
CA ARG A 96 -7.46 0.97 -0.40
C ARG A 96 -8.86 0.37 -0.27
N LEU A 97 -9.30 -0.41 -1.26
CA LEU A 97 -10.60 -1.07 -1.23
C LEU A 97 -10.69 -2.07 -0.07
N PRO A 98 -11.82 -2.10 0.66
CA PRO A 98 -12.16 -3.19 1.56
C PRO A 98 -12.13 -4.56 0.86
N ASP A 99 -11.74 -5.61 1.57
CA ASP A 99 -11.61 -6.96 0.99
C ASP A 99 -12.95 -7.50 0.47
N ASP A 100 -14.07 -7.17 1.11
CA ASP A 100 -15.41 -7.56 0.68
C ASP A 100 -15.78 -6.98 -0.69
N ILE A 101 -15.46 -5.70 -0.92
CA ILE A 101 -15.68 -5.04 -2.21
C ILE A 101 -14.72 -5.62 -3.26
N MET A 102 -13.46 -5.86 -2.88
CA MET A 102 -12.46 -6.46 -3.77
C MET A 102 -12.90 -7.85 -4.25
N LEU A 103 -13.38 -8.70 -3.35
CA LEU A 103 -13.91 -10.03 -3.66
C LEU A 103 -15.16 -9.94 -4.54
N ARG A 104 -16.04 -8.98 -4.29
CA ARG A 104 -17.25 -8.78 -5.11
C ARG A 104 -16.90 -8.32 -6.53
N ILE A 105 -15.93 -7.44 -6.69
CA ILE A 105 -15.39 -7.04 -8.00
C ILE A 105 -14.84 -8.27 -8.72
N MET A 106 -14.03 -9.09 -8.04
CA MET A 106 -13.48 -10.32 -8.62
C MET A 106 -14.57 -11.32 -9.03
N TYR A 107 -15.62 -11.48 -8.23
CA TYR A 107 -16.75 -12.36 -8.55
C TYR A 107 -17.52 -11.91 -9.80
N CYS A 108 -17.59 -10.60 -10.05
CA CYS A 108 -18.27 -10.05 -11.22
C CYS A 108 -17.43 -10.11 -12.52
N LEU A 109 -16.14 -10.47 -12.44
CA LEU A 109 -15.20 -10.46 -13.57
C LEU A 109 -14.94 -11.88 -14.08
N GLU A 110 -14.74 -12.02 -15.39
CA GLU A 110 -14.31 -13.28 -15.98
C GLU A 110 -12.85 -13.62 -15.58
N LEU A 111 -12.47 -14.89 -15.71
CA LEU A 111 -11.10 -15.35 -15.40
C LEU A 111 -10.02 -14.55 -16.14
N LYS A 112 -10.27 -14.17 -17.40
CA LYS A 112 -9.37 -13.36 -18.23
C LYS A 112 -9.25 -11.93 -17.71
N ASP A 113 -10.36 -11.30 -17.35
CA ASP A 113 -10.35 -9.91 -16.86
C ASP A 113 -9.81 -9.82 -15.44
N MET A 114 -10.12 -10.83 -14.62
CA MET A 114 -9.43 -11.07 -13.38
C MET A 114 -7.93 -11.10 -13.65
N ALA A 115 -7.47 -11.91 -14.63
CA ALA A 115 -6.07 -12.08 -15.06
C ALA A 115 -5.35 -10.73 -15.27
N LEU A 116 -6.00 -9.82 -15.98
CA LEU A 116 -5.52 -8.48 -16.29
C LEU A 116 -5.52 -7.57 -15.04
N LEU A 117 -6.57 -7.62 -14.22
CA LEU A 117 -6.70 -6.77 -13.03
C LEU A 117 -5.63 -7.03 -11.98
N ALA A 118 -5.13 -8.27 -11.82
CA ALA A 118 -4.01 -8.48 -10.90
C ALA A 118 -2.63 -8.06 -11.44
N GLN A 119 -2.53 -7.75 -12.73
CA GLN A 119 -1.29 -7.18 -13.27
C GLN A 119 -1.15 -5.71 -12.89
N THR A 120 -2.27 -5.02 -12.67
CA THR A 120 -2.30 -3.59 -12.33
C THR A 120 -2.26 -3.32 -10.82
N SER A 121 -2.70 -4.26 -9.99
CA SER A 121 -2.70 -4.10 -8.53
C SER A 121 -2.17 -5.32 -7.79
N ARG A 122 -1.24 -5.08 -6.86
CA ARG A 122 -0.64 -6.12 -6.00
C ARG A 122 -1.68 -6.79 -5.12
N ARG A 123 -2.68 -6.06 -4.62
CA ARG A 123 -3.72 -6.63 -3.75
C ARG A 123 -4.58 -7.65 -4.49
N PHE A 124 -5.05 -7.33 -5.70
CA PHE A 124 -5.78 -8.29 -6.53
C PHE A 124 -4.93 -9.50 -6.93
N LYS A 125 -3.61 -9.35 -7.05
CA LYS A 125 -2.68 -10.48 -7.24
C LYS A 125 -2.63 -11.41 -6.04
N THR A 126 -2.52 -10.85 -4.84
CA THR A 126 -2.52 -11.63 -3.60
C THR A 126 -3.84 -12.37 -3.41
N VAL A 127 -4.98 -11.69 -3.61
CA VAL A 127 -6.31 -12.31 -3.48
C VAL A 127 -6.51 -13.43 -4.51
N ARG A 128 -6.11 -13.22 -5.77
CA ARG A 128 -6.20 -14.30 -6.77
C ARG A 128 -5.38 -15.52 -6.37
N THR A 129 -4.14 -15.29 -5.92
CA THR A 129 -3.21 -16.38 -5.58
C THR A 129 -3.72 -17.18 -4.37
N THR A 130 -4.27 -16.49 -3.36
CA THR A 130 -4.86 -17.14 -2.17
C THR A 130 -6.12 -17.93 -2.51
N VAL A 131 -7.04 -17.37 -3.31
CA VAL A 131 -8.24 -18.09 -3.77
C VAL A 131 -7.86 -19.31 -4.63
N ALA A 132 -6.88 -19.17 -5.53
CA ALA A 132 -6.39 -20.29 -6.33
C ALA A 132 -5.75 -21.39 -5.46
N ALA A 133 -5.01 -21.01 -4.41
CA ALA A 133 -4.44 -21.97 -3.46
C ALA A 133 -5.53 -22.71 -2.66
N MET A 134 -6.60 -22.03 -2.22
CA MET A 134 -7.72 -22.67 -1.53
C MET A 134 -8.48 -23.64 -2.44
N ILE A 135 -8.71 -23.28 -3.71
CA ILE A 135 -9.32 -24.18 -4.70
C ILE A 135 -8.41 -25.39 -4.98
N GLY A 136 -7.10 -25.14 -5.15
CA GLY A 136 -6.10 -26.20 -5.35
C GLY A 136 -5.99 -27.17 -4.17
N GLN A 137 -6.08 -26.66 -2.94
CA GLN A 137 -6.12 -27.47 -1.71
C GLN A 137 -7.42 -28.27 -1.60
N SER A 138 -8.57 -27.67 -1.93
CA SER A 138 -9.87 -28.37 -1.95
C SER A 138 -9.89 -29.52 -2.97
N CYS A 139 -9.30 -29.32 -4.15
CA CYS A 139 -9.11 -30.39 -5.15
C CYS A 139 -8.11 -31.47 -4.69
N HIS A 140 -7.16 -31.16 -3.80
CA HIS A 140 -6.23 -32.15 -3.27
C HIS A 140 -6.87 -33.01 -2.14
N THR A 141 -7.75 -32.44 -1.32
CA THR A 141 -8.56 -33.18 -0.32
C THR A 141 -9.75 -33.95 -0.91
N ARG A 142 -10.16 -33.65 -2.14
CA ARG A 142 -11.20 -34.40 -2.87
C ARG A 142 -10.60 -35.32 -3.94
N LYS A 143 -9.56 -36.07 -3.56
CA LYS A 143 -8.94 -37.14 -4.35
C LYS A 143 -9.58 -38.52 -4.13
N GLU A 144 -10.87 -38.55 -3.84
CA GLU A 144 -11.70 -39.74 -4.03
C GLU A 144 -12.92 -39.32 -4.86
N ASN A 145 -13.09 -39.94 -6.04
CA ASN A 145 -14.19 -39.77 -7.00
C ASN A 145 -14.19 -38.57 -7.96
N ILE A 146 -13.12 -38.37 -8.73
CA ILE A 146 -13.24 -37.61 -9.99
C ILE A 146 -12.45 -38.33 -11.10
N ASN A 147 -13.11 -39.28 -11.76
CA ASN A 147 -12.68 -39.85 -13.04
C ASN A 147 -13.46 -39.22 -14.22
N THR A 148 -13.92 -37.96 -14.07
CA THR A 148 -14.80 -37.33 -15.09
C THR A 148 -14.54 -35.84 -15.33
N TYR A 149 -13.84 -35.10 -14.46
CA TYR A 149 -13.59 -33.65 -14.69
C TYR A 149 -12.18 -33.29 -15.17
N MET A 150 -11.29 -34.26 -15.38
CA MET A 150 -9.97 -34.05 -15.98
C MET A 150 -10.01 -34.04 -17.53
N TYR A 151 -11.10 -33.57 -18.13
CA TYR A 151 -11.18 -33.37 -19.59
C TYR A 151 -11.55 -31.93 -19.99
N ILE A 152 -12.00 -31.08 -19.06
CA ILE A 152 -12.55 -29.76 -19.44
C ILE A 152 -11.52 -28.62 -19.27
N CYS A 153 -10.46 -28.80 -18.46
CA CYS A 153 -9.47 -27.73 -18.22
C CYS A 153 -8.21 -27.75 -19.11
N LEU A 154 -8.01 -28.77 -19.96
CA LEU A 154 -6.79 -28.89 -20.78
C LEU A 154 -7.00 -28.69 -22.29
N GLU A 155 -8.24 -28.61 -22.80
CA GLU A 155 -8.49 -28.36 -24.23
C GLU A 155 -8.59 -26.89 -24.62
N SER A 156 -8.82 -25.97 -23.68
CA SER A 156 -8.97 -24.53 -24.01
C SER A 156 -7.64 -23.79 -24.21
N SER A 157 -6.49 -24.45 -24.03
CA SER A 157 -5.15 -23.87 -24.27
C SER A 157 -4.48 -24.34 -25.56
N ARG A 158 -5.21 -24.98 -26.49
CA ARG A 158 -4.64 -25.43 -27.79
C ARG A 158 -5.22 -24.76 -29.03
N GLN A 159 -6.16 -23.83 -28.91
CA GLN A 159 -6.69 -23.07 -30.05
C GLN A 159 -6.95 -21.61 -29.66
N SER A 160 -5.89 -20.81 -29.65
CA SER A 160 -5.89 -19.42 -30.13
C SER A 160 -4.46 -18.93 -30.34
#